data_AF-A0A5S3PU02-F1
#
_entry.id   AF-A0A5S3PU02-F1
#
_cell.length_a   1.000
_cell.length_b   1.000
_cell.length_c   1.000
_cell.angle_alpha   90.00
_cell.angle_beta   90.00
_cell.angle_gamma   90.00
#
_symmetry.space_group_name_H-M   'P 1'
#
loop_
_entity.id
_entity.type
_entity.pdbx_description
1 polymer ?
#
loop_
_entity_poly.entity_id
_entity_poly.type
_entity_poly.pdbx_seq_one_letter_code
_entity_poly.pdbx_strand_id
1 'polypeptide(L)'
;MGKLSLIRIVFVMAFLAALFVFGYFVTQPDVSFLQFVFEPGSFAMFVYIVAVDFFMLCLRQVNLFLGKDNLTKLIRGDFYTPREEERIFMFLDLQGSTTHAENLGHITYSKLIQDCFNELGVVIENEADIYQYVGDEAILTWKLREGLRNQNCIQAYYNFKSKLQKKEKYYMDTYGCMPHFKAGLNSGIVTVTEIGKYKKEIAYHGDTINVAARIQAKCNVLNRELLVSENLVNQLKDTPINFEKMESIELKGKEQKVLIHAAHLEPHLGN
;
A
#
# COMPACT_ATOMS: atom_id res chain seq x y z
N MET A 1 11.84 -13.80 -6.42
CA MET A 1 10.73 -14.76 -6.64
C MET A 1 11.14 -16.23 -6.49
N GLY A 2 12.25 -16.70 -7.08
CA GLY A 2 12.65 -18.13 -7.03
C GLY A 2 12.89 -18.74 -5.63
N LYS A 3 13.56 -18.03 -4.70
CA LYS A 3 13.84 -18.55 -3.35
C LYS A 3 12.57 -18.80 -2.51
N LEU A 4 11.54 -17.95 -2.66
CA LEU A 4 10.26 -18.12 -1.96
C LEU A 4 9.45 -19.31 -2.49
N SER A 5 9.54 -19.56 -3.80
CA SER A 5 8.85 -20.70 -4.45
C SER A 5 9.46 -22.03 -4.00
N LEU A 6 10.78 -22.11 -3.86
CA LEU A 6 11.46 -23.32 -3.40
C LEU A 6 11.08 -23.68 -1.95
N ILE A 7 11.12 -22.70 -1.05
CA ILE A 7 10.72 -22.88 0.36
C ILE A 7 9.29 -23.42 0.45
N ARG A 8 8.40 -22.91 -0.40
CA ARG A 8 7.00 -23.32 -0.39
C ARG A 8 6.78 -24.74 -0.92
N ILE A 9 7.49 -25.14 -1.97
CA ILE A 9 7.45 -26.53 -2.45
C ILE A 9 7.86 -27.47 -1.32
N VAL A 10 8.93 -27.12 -0.58
CA VAL A 10 9.37 -27.90 0.58
C VAL A 10 8.27 -27.99 1.64
N PHE A 11 7.60 -26.88 1.98
CA PHE A 11 6.48 -26.87 2.93
C PHE A 11 5.29 -27.71 2.47
N VAL A 12 4.88 -27.62 1.20
CA VAL A 12 3.76 -28.41 0.66
C VAL A 12 4.10 -29.90 0.70
N MET A 13 5.32 -30.27 0.31
CA MET A 13 5.79 -31.66 0.37
C MET A 13 5.84 -32.18 1.81
N ALA A 14 6.32 -31.37 2.76
CA ALA A 14 6.35 -31.72 4.18
C ALA A 14 4.94 -31.87 4.76
N PHE A 15 4.01 -30.97 4.41
CA PHE A 15 2.62 -31.03 4.83
C PHE A 15 1.92 -32.28 4.29
N LEU A 16 2.10 -32.59 3.00
CA LEU A 16 1.58 -33.81 2.39
C LEU A 16 2.13 -35.05 3.10
N ALA A 17 3.45 -35.12 3.30
CA ALA A 17 4.07 -36.24 4.02
C ALA A 17 3.48 -36.41 5.43
N ALA A 18 3.30 -35.32 6.18
CA ALA A 18 2.68 -35.35 7.50
C ALA A 18 1.22 -35.86 7.45
N LEU A 19 0.44 -35.43 6.46
CA LEU A 19 -0.94 -35.88 6.24
C LEU A 19 -1.02 -37.38 5.96
N PHE A 20 -0.12 -37.93 5.13
CA PHE A 20 -0.07 -39.36 4.84
C PHE A 20 0.40 -40.18 6.04
N VAL A 21 1.42 -39.71 6.75
CA VAL A 21 1.88 -40.35 8.00
C VAL A 21 0.73 -40.40 9.00
N PHE A 22 0.05 -39.26 9.22
CA PHE A 22 -1.11 -39.18 10.11
C PHE A 22 -2.24 -40.11 9.64
N GLY A 23 -2.60 -40.06 8.35
CA GLY A 23 -3.63 -40.91 7.77
C GLY A 23 -3.34 -42.40 7.94
N TYR A 24 -2.09 -42.82 7.75
CA TYR A 24 -1.64 -44.20 7.93
C TYR A 24 -1.75 -44.65 9.40
N PHE A 25 -1.34 -43.80 10.34
CA PHE A 25 -1.46 -44.11 11.77
C PHE A 25 -2.91 -44.18 12.26
N VAL A 26 -3.79 -43.34 11.71
CA VAL A 26 -5.21 -43.29 12.10
C VAL A 26 -6.00 -44.44 11.48
N THR A 27 -5.78 -44.75 10.21
CA THR A 27 -6.54 -45.78 9.49
C THR A 27 -6.04 -47.19 9.76
N GLN A 28 -4.80 -47.35 10.25
CA GLN A 28 -4.12 -48.63 10.51
C GLN A 28 -4.39 -49.68 9.41
N PRO A 29 -4.08 -49.36 8.14
CA PRO A 29 -4.45 -50.24 7.04
C PRO A 29 -3.54 -51.47 7.01
N ASP A 30 -4.05 -52.60 6.53
CA ASP A 30 -3.29 -53.86 6.36
C ASP A 30 -2.29 -53.82 5.19
N VAL A 31 -1.98 -52.63 4.65
CA VAL A 31 -1.03 -52.44 3.55
C VAL A 31 0.20 -51.68 4.03
N SER A 32 1.32 -51.84 3.34
CA SER A 32 2.51 -51.05 3.65
C SER A 32 2.29 -49.55 3.39
N PHE A 33 3.05 -48.70 4.09
CA PHE A 33 2.98 -47.23 3.92
C PHE A 33 3.13 -46.78 2.46
N LEU A 34 4.04 -47.39 1.69
CA LEU A 34 4.20 -47.06 0.27
C LEU A 34 2.96 -47.42 -0.55
N GLN A 35 2.33 -48.56 -0.28
CA GLN A 35 1.09 -48.95 -0.97
C GLN A 35 -0.08 -48.03 -0.61
N PHE A 36 -0.17 -47.61 0.66
CA PHE A 36 -1.17 -46.64 1.11
C PHE A 36 -1.03 -45.29 0.39
N VAL A 37 0.21 -44.78 0.25
CA VAL A 37 0.48 -43.50 -0.43
C VAL A 37 0.17 -43.57 -1.93
N PHE A 38 0.47 -44.69 -2.59
CA PHE A 38 0.25 -44.86 -4.04
C PHE A 38 -1.10 -45.52 -4.39
N GLU A 39 -2.00 -45.67 -3.43
CA GLU A 39 -3.36 -46.15 -3.68
C GLU A 39 -4.12 -45.16 -4.59
N PRO A 40 -4.98 -45.61 -5.53
CA PRO A 40 -5.69 -44.71 -6.44
C PRO A 40 -6.47 -43.58 -5.76
N GLY A 41 -7.03 -43.82 -4.56
CA GLY A 41 -7.70 -42.80 -3.76
C GLY A 41 -6.75 -41.73 -3.22
N SER A 42 -5.54 -42.14 -2.80
CA SER A 42 -4.47 -41.25 -2.34
C SER A 42 -3.97 -40.35 -3.46
N PHE A 43 -3.87 -40.85 -4.70
CA PHE A 43 -3.53 -40.05 -5.87
C PHE A 43 -4.54 -38.92 -6.13
N ALA A 44 -5.84 -39.20 -6.05
CA ALA A 44 -6.87 -38.18 -6.17
C ALA A 44 -6.74 -37.09 -5.10
N MET A 45 -6.36 -37.48 -3.87
CA MET A 45 -6.09 -36.54 -2.78
C MET A 45 -4.89 -35.64 -3.06
N PHE A 46 -3.79 -36.18 -3.62
CA PHE A 46 -2.63 -35.38 -4.05
C PHE A 46 -3.02 -34.34 -5.09
N VAL A 47 -3.74 -34.76 -6.14
CA VAL A 47 -4.20 -33.88 -7.21
C VAL A 47 -5.10 -32.78 -6.63
N TYR A 48 -6.01 -33.13 -5.72
CA TYR A 48 -6.88 -32.16 -5.06
C TYR A 48 -6.10 -31.12 -4.24
N ILE A 49 -5.16 -31.55 -3.38
CA ILE A 49 -4.40 -30.63 -2.52
C ILE A 49 -3.54 -29.70 -3.36
N VAL A 50 -2.84 -30.24 -4.38
CA VAL A 50 -2.03 -29.42 -5.29
C VAL A 50 -2.89 -28.44 -6.08
N ALA A 51 -4.06 -28.88 -6.56
CA ALA A 51 -5.00 -28.01 -7.28
C ALA A 51 -5.54 -26.89 -6.39
N VAL A 52 -5.93 -27.18 -5.15
CA VAL A 52 -6.41 -26.18 -4.18
C VAL A 52 -5.31 -25.20 -3.81
N ASP A 53 -4.09 -25.67 -3.55
CA ASP A 53 -2.96 -24.79 -3.23
C ASP A 53 -2.61 -23.87 -4.41
N PHE A 54 -2.62 -24.41 -5.63
CA PHE A 54 -2.44 -23.63 -6.86
C PHE A 54 -3.56 -22.60 -7.05
N PHE A 55 -4.81 -22.99 -6.82
CA PHE A 55 -5.95 -22.08 -6.90
C PHE A 55 -5.85 -20.94 -5.87
N MET A 56 -5.49 -21.25 -4.62
CA MET A 56 -5.29 -20.25 -3.57
C MET A 56 -4.14 -19.29 -3.88
N LEU A 57 -3.11 -19.73 -4.62
CA LEU A 57 -2.06 -18.83 -5.13
C LEU A 57 -2.60 -17.83 -6.12
N CYS A 58 -3.34 -18.32 -7.10
CA CYS A 58 -3.96 -17.47 -8.11
C CYS A 58 -4.84 -16.43 -7.43
N LEU A 59 -5.68 -16.85 -6.47
CA LEU A 59 -6.51 -15.93 -5.69
C LEU A 59 -5.69 -14.91 -4.91
N ARG A 60 -4.60 -15.32 -4.25
CA ARG A 60 -3.73 -14.39 -3.53
C ARG A 60 -3.06 -13.38 -4.45
N GLN A 61 -2.60 -13.82 -5.63
CA GLN A 61 -1.97 -12.94 -6.62
C GLN A 61 -2.98 -11.91 -7.16
N VAL A 62 -4.21 -12.34 -7.41
CA VAL A 62 -5.32 -11.44 -7.79
C VAL A 62 -5.62 -10.45 -6.66
N ASN A 63 -5.66 -10.91 -5.41
CA ASN A 63 -5.90 -10.04 -4.25
C ASN A 63 -4.80 -8.99 -4.07
N LEU A 64 -3.53 -9.35 -4.30
CA LEU A 64 -2.42 -8.38 -4.29
C LEU A 64 -2.54 -7.36 -5.43
N PHE A 65 -3.03 -7.77 -6.59
CA PHE A 65 -3.23 -6.88 -7.73
C PHE A 65 -4.40 -5.90 -7.51
N LEU A 66 -5.45 -6.33 -6.81
CA LEU A 66 -6.63 -5.50 -6.51
C LEU A 66 -6.46 -4.60 -5.27
N GLY A 67 -5.47 -4.88 -4.42
CA GLY A 67 -5.30 -4.24 -3.11
C GLY A 67 -6.06 -4.94 -1.99
N LYS A 68 -5.65 -4.67 -0.74
CA LYS A 68 -6.15 -5.35 0.45
C LYS A 68 -7.68 -5.17 0.56
N ASP A 69 -8.37 -6.28 0.82
CA ASP A 69 -9.83 -6.34 1.01
C ASP A 69 -10.70 -5.88 -0.17
N ASN A 70 -10.12 -5.67 -1.36
CA ASN A 70 -10.89 -5.27 -2.54
C ASN A 70 -11.47 -6.46 -3.31
N LEU A 71 -10.83 -7.63 -3.29
CA LEU A 71 -11.35 -8.84 -3.96
C LEU A 71 -12.72 -9.26 -3.40
N THR A 72 -12.90 -9.25 -2.08
CA THR A 72 -14.16 -9.63 -1.42
C THR A 72 -15.28 -8.64 -1.71
N LYS A 73 -14.97 -7.33 -1.67
CA LYS A 73 -15.91 -6.25 -2.01
C LYS A 73 -16.33 -6.34 -3.49
N LEU A 74 -15.39 -6.64 -4.39
CA LEU A 74 -15.67 -6.84 -5.81
C LEU A 74 -16.60 -8.04 -6.04
N ILE A 75 -16.34 -9.18 -5.38
CA ILE A 75 -17.19 -10.38 -5.48
C ILE A 75 -18.61 -10.10 -4.94
N ARG A 76 -18.74 -9.28 -3.90
CA ARG A 76 -20.04 -8.87 -3.34
C ARG A 76 -20.77 -7.82 -4.18
N GLY A 77 -20.09 -7.17 -5.13
CA GLY A 77 -20.66 -6.09 -5.94
C GLY A 77 -20.70 -4.73 -5.24
N ASP A 78 -19.94 -4.56 -4.16
CA ASP A 78 -19.98 -3.39 -3.26
C ASP A 78 -19.64 -2.05 -3.94
N PHE A 79 -18.99 -2.09 -5.11
CA PHE A 79 -18.56 -0.92 -5.88
C PHE A 79 -19.41 -0.67 -7.14
N TYR A 80 -20.38 -1.54 -7.45
CA TYR A 80 -21.20 -1.42 -8.66
C TYR A 80 -22.13 -0.20 -8.60
N THR A 81 -22.67 0.10 -7.41
CA THR A 81 -23.42 1.32 -7.16
C THR A 81 -22.51 2.38 -6.55
N PRO A 82 -22.44 3.60 -7.12
CA PRO A 82 -21.69 4.70 -6.53
C PRO A 82 -22.12 4.95 -5.08
N ARG A 83 -21.16 5.10 -4.17
CA ARG A 83 -21.42 5.36 -2.75
C ARG A 83 -20.51 6.44 -2.20
N GLU A 84 -21.01 7.23 -1.27
CA GLU A 84 -20.20 8.21 -0.56
C GLU A 84 -19.40 7.55 0.56
N GLU A 85 -18.12 7.85 0.62
CA GLU A 85 -17.22 7.48 1.72
C GLU A 85 -16.44 8.71 2.17
N GLU A 86 -16.23 8.84 3.48
CA GLU A 86 -15.28 9.82 4.02
C GLU A 86 -13.89 9.19 4.08
N ARG A 87 -12.95 9.78 3.34
CA ARG A 87 -11.60 9.24 3.18
C ARG A 87 -10.53 10.30 3.36
N ILE A 88 -9.34 9.83 3.69
CA ILE A 88 -8.11 10.61 3.67
C ILE A 88 -7.35 10.21 2.40
N PHE A 89 -6.79 11.18 1.69
CA PHE A 89 -5.88 10.95 0.58
C PHE A 89 -4.53 11.60 0.87
N MET A 90 -3.45 10.90 0.54
CA MET A 90 -2.10 11.41 0.52
C MET A 90 -1.54 11.28 -0.89
N PHE A 91 -1.07 12.38 -1.45
CA PHE A 91 -0.25 12.39 -2.65
C PHE A 91 1.20 12.43 -2.21
N LEU A 92 2.00 11.45 -2.62
CA LEU A 92 3.40 11.28 -2.25
C LEU A 92 4.26 11.32 -3.51
N ASP A 93 5.18 12.28 -3.59
CA ASP A 93 5.89 12.62 -4.84
C ASP A 93 7.38 12.77 -4.59
N LEU A 94 8.21 12.31 -5.53
CA LEU A 94 9.67 12.41 -5.44
C LEU A 94 10.12 13.86 -5.70
N GLN A 95 10.87 14.42 -4.77
CA GLN A 95 11.47 15.74 -4.94
C GLN A 95 12.55 15.70 -6.03
N GLY A 96 12.50 16.66 -6.97
CA GLY A 96 13.53 16.82 -8.00
C GLY A 96 13.57 15.65 -9.00
N SER A 97 12.43 15.02 -9.27
CA SER A 97 12.35 13.83 -10.11
C SER A 97 12.91 13.99 -11.52
N THR A 98 12.72 15.15 -12.15
CA THR A 98 13.35 15.49 -13.44
C THR A 98 14.88 15.46 -13.35
N THR A 99 15.45 16.11 -12.33
CA THR A 99 16.90 16.12 -12.07
C THR A 99 17.43 14.71 -11.82
N HIS A 100 16.70 13.88 -11.06
CA HIS A 100 17.06 12.48 -10.85
C HIS A 100 17.04 11.68 -12.16
N ALA A 101 16.01 11.84 -12.98
CA ALA A 101 15.87 11.15 -14.26
C ALA A 101 16.97 11.54 -15.26
N GLU A 102 17.32 12.83 -15.32
CA GLU A 102 18.41 13.36 -16.16
C GLU A 102 19.77 12.81 -15.73
N ASN A 103 20.06 12.78 -14.43
CA ASN A 103 21.36 12.34 -13.91
C ASN A 103 21.56 10.82 -13.99
N LEU A 104 20.51 10.04 -13.72
CA LEU A 104 20.59 8.57 -13.63
C LEU A 104 20.35 7.86 -14.98
N GLY A 105 19.66 8.53 -15.90
CA GLY A 105 19.08 7.90 -17.08
C GLY A 105 17.90 7.00 -16.75
N HIS A 106 17.06 6.73 -17.76
CA HIS A 106 15.72 6.15 -17.57
C HIS A 106 15.70 4.79 -16.86
N ILE A 107 16.66 3.89 -17.14
CA ILE A 107 16.69 2.54 -16.56
C ILE A 107 17.03 2.60 -15.06
N THR A 108 18.07 3.33 -14.70
CA THR A 108 18.54 3.45 -13.32
C THR A 108 17.53 4.24 -12.48
N TYR A 109 16.95 5.30 -13.05
CA TYR A 109 15.85 6.03 -12.43
C TYR A 109 14.62 5.15 -12.18
N SER A 110 14.23 4.32 -13.16
CA SER A 110 13.11 3.39 -12.97
C SER A 110 13.36 2.37 -11.84
N LYS A 111 14.61 1.90 -11.68
CA LYS A 111 15.01 1.05 -10.55
C LYS A 111 14.96 1.79 -9.21
N LEU A 112 15.41 3.05 -9.17
CA LEU A 112 15.30 3.90 -7.98
C LEU A 112 13.84 4.00 -7.52
N ILE A 113 12.91 4.30 -8.45
CA ILE A 113 11.47 4.38 -8.14
C ILE A 113 10.93 3.04 -7.66
N GLN A 114 11.30 1.93 -8.32
CA GLN A 114 10.89 0.60 -7.89
C GLN A 114 11.35 0.28 -6.46
N ASP A 115 12.59 0.59 -6.11
CA ASP A 115 13.12 0.38 -4.76
C ASP A 115 12.43 1.28 -3.73
N CYS A 116 12.18 2.55 -4.07
CA CYS A 116 11.44 3.46 -3.20
C CYS A 116 10.03 2.92 -2.92
N PHE A 117 9.30 2.47 -3.95
CA PHE A 117 7.95 1.94 -3.77
C PHE A 117 7.91 0.55 -3.13
N ASN A 118 8.99 -0.23 -3.20
CA ASN A 118 9.14 -1.43 -2.38
C ASN A 118 9.21 -1.08 -0.88
N GLU A 119 9.94 -0.02 -0.52
CA GLU A 119 9.97 0.47 0.87
C GLU A 119 8.64 1.09 1.32
N LEU A 120 7.87 1.65 0.37
CA LEU A 120 6.54 2.21 0.63
C LEU A 120 5.58 1.17 1.21
N GLY A 121 5.84 -0.14 1.02
CA GLY A 121 5.03 -1.21 1.63
C GLY A 121 4.87 -1.12 3.15
N VAL A 122 5.71 -0.36 3.86
CA VAL A 122 5.55 -0.10 5.31
C VAL A 122 4.22 0.59 5.64
N VAL A 123 3.63 1.34 4.72
CA VAL A 123 2.37 2.08 4.95
C VAL A 123 1.17 1.16 5.18
N ILE A 124 1.28 -0.12 4.80
CA ILE A 124 0.25 -1.13 5.08
C ILE A 124 0.11 -1.39 6.59
N GLU A 125 1.21 -1.27 7.36
CA GLU A 125 1.18 -1.35 8.83
C GLU A 125 0.43 -0.14 9.44
N ASN A 126 0.37 0.97 8.70
CA ASN A 126 -0.43 2.16 9.00
C ASN A 126 -1.80 2.14 8.31
N GLU A 127 -2.28 0.96 7.90
CA GLU A 127 -3.63 0.76 7.37
C GLU A 127 -3.94 1.56 6.11
N ALA A 128 -2.91 1.98 5.37
CA ALA A 128 -3.07 2.66 4.10
C ALA A 128 -3.40 1.65 3.00
N ASP A 129 -4.33 2.05 2.12
CA ASP A 129 -4.49 1.44 0.81
C ASP A 129 -3.61 2.22 -0.18
N ILE A 130 -2.72 1.52 -0.90
CA ILE A 130 -2.03 2.11 -2.05
C ILE A 130 -3.04 2.14 -3.20
N TYR A 131 -3.54 3.33 -3.52
CA TYR A 131 -4.56 3.50 -4.54
C TYR A 131 -3.96 3.37 -5.94
N GLN A 132 -2.91 4.13 -6.23
CA GLN A 132 -2.30 4.17 -7.55
C GLN A 132 -0.84 4.62 -7.48
N TYR A 133 -0.04 4.12 -8.42
CA TYR A 133 1.26 4.67 -8.78
C TYR A 133 1.12 5.45 -10.09
N VAL A 134 1.58 6.69 -10.12
CA VAL A 134 1.54 7.58 -11.30
C VAL A 134 2.95 8.11 -11.54
N GLY A 135 3.74 7.38 -12.35
CA GLY A 135 5.15 7.71 -12.54
C GLY A 135 5.94 7.51 -11.25
N ASP A 136 6.46 8.60 -10.70
CA ASP A 136 7.19 8.72 -9.44
C ASP A 136 6.32 9.18 -8.26
N GLU A 137 5.02 9.39 -8.51
CA GLU A 137 4.02 9.68 -7.50
C GLU A 137 3.30 8.40 -7.04
N ALA A 138 2.98 8.32 -5.75
CA ALA A 138 2.09 7.34 -5.17
C ALA A 138 0.91 8.02 -4.47
N ILE A 139 -0.29 7.50 -4.69
CA ILE A 139 -1.51 7.96 -4.02
C ILE A 139 -1.88 6.93 -2.97
N LEU A 140 -1.94 7.35 -1.72
CA LEU A 140 -2.41 6.54 -0.60
C LEU A 140 -3.79 7.01 -0.15
N THR A 141 -4.61 6.08 0.35
CA THR A 141 -5.91 6.41 0.92
C THR A 141 -6.25 5.59 2.15
N TRP A 142 -7.04 6.17 3.04
CA TRP A 142 -7.60 5.51 4.22
C TRP A 142 -9.09 5.78 4.27
N LYS A 143 -9.88 4.87 4.84
CA LYS A 143 -11.13 5.31 5.45
C LYS A 143 -10.80 6.27 6.59
N LEU A 144 -11.62 7.30 6.80
CA LEU A 144 -11.32 8.35 7.77
C LEU A 144 -10.90 7.79 9.15
N ARG A 145 -11.70 6.88 9.70
CA ARG A 145 -11.45 6.27 11.02
C ARG A 145 -10.09 5.56 11.12
N GLU A 146 -9.69 4.85 10.05
CA GLU A 146 -8.44 4.08 10.02
C GLU A 146 -7.23 5.01 9.93
N GLY A 147 -7.32 6.08 9.13
CA GLY A 147 -6.22 7.05 9.01
C GLY A 147 -6.07 7.98 10.22
N LEU A 148 -7.15 8.26 10.96
CA LEU A 148 -7.08 9.04 12.21
C LEU A 148 -6.56 8.21 13.40
N ARG A 149 -6.83 6.90 13.43
CA ARG A 149 -6.37 5.99 14.48
C ARG A 149 -4.85 6.06 14.59
N ASN A 150 -4.33 6.31 15.79
CA ASN A 150 -2.89 6.46 16.07
C ASN A 150 -2.18 7.43 15.10
N GLN A 151 -2.94 8.37 14.52
CA GLN A 151 -2.50 9.28 13.47
C GLN A 151 -1.81 8.55 12.29
N ASN A 152 -2.33 7.38 11.94
CA ASN A 152 -1.84 6.50 10.88
C ASN A 152 -1.55 7.23 9.57
N CYS A 153 -2.41 8.15 9.14
CA CYS A 153 -2.20 8.90 7.90
C CYS A 153 -0.92 9.76 7.93
N ILE A 154 -0.53 10.31 9.08
CA ILE A 154 0.72 11.07 9.23
C ILE A 154 1.89 10.12 9.49
N GLN A 155 1.69 9.11 10.33
CA GLN A 155 2.73 8.13 10.64
C GLN A 155 3.18 7.33 9.42
N ALA A 156 2.29 7.06 8.47
CA ALA A 156 2.63 6.40 7.21
C ALA A 156 3.76 7.15 6.46
N TYR A 157 3.67 8.48 6.37
CA TYR A 157 4.72 9.30 5.74
C TYR A 157 6.05 9.20 6.50
N TYR A 158 6.02 9.36 7.83
CA TYR A 158 7.24 9.34 8.65
C TYR A 158 7.88 7.95 8.72
N ASN A 159 7.09 6.88 8.75
CA ASN A 159 7.57 5.51 8.70
C ASN A 159 8.23 5.22 7.36
N PHE A 160 7.62 5.66 6.25
CA PHE A 160 8.22 5.55 4.93
C PHE A 160 9.53 6.33 4.82
N LYS A 161 9.56 7.59 5.28
CA LYS A 161 10.78 8.40 5.34
C LYS A 161 11.87 7.71 6.16
N SER A 162 11.54 7.16 7.33
CA SER A 162 12.48 6.41 8.17
C SER A 162 13.01 5.16 7.49
N LYS A 163 12.19 4.43 6.73
CA LYS A 163 12.63 3.26 5.95
C LYS A 163 13.64 3.63 4.88
N LEU A 164 13.42 4.71 4.15
CA LEU A 164 14.39 5.24 3.19
C LEU A 164 15.71 5.59 3.90
N GLN A 165 15.63 6.36 5.00
CA GLN A 165 16.81 6.81 5.75
C GLN A 165 17.65 5.65 6.30
N LYS A 166 17.01 4.59 6.80
CA LYS A 166 17.70 3.36 7.25
C LYS A 166 18.47 2.67 6.12
N LYS A 167 18.14 2.94 4.87
CA LYS A 167 18.80 2.43 3.66
C LYS A 167 19.63 3.49 2.93
N GLU A 168 19.96 4.61 3.57
CA GLU A 168 20.74 5.70 2.97
C GLU A 168 22.00 5.19 2.27
N LYS A 169 22.80 4.36 2.94
CA LYS A 169 24.01 3.76 2.35
C LYS A 169 23.71 2.99 1.05
N TYR A 170 22.64 2.19 1.03
CA TYR A 170 22.26 1.46 -0.19
C TYR A 170 21.91 2.42 -1.34
N TYR A 171 21.13 3.46 -1.06
CA TYR A 171 20.73 4.43 -2.08
C TYR A 171 21.93 5.25 -2.59
N MET A 172 22.83 5.66 -1.70
CA MET A 172 24.05 6.37 -2.08
C MET A 172 25.00 5.47 -2.88
N ASP A 173 25.22 4.22 -2.47
CA ASP A 173 26.12 3.29 -3.17
C ASP A 173 25.56 2.87 -4.55
N THR A 174 24.24 2.74 -4.67
CA THR A 174 23.59 2.22 -5.90
C THR A 174 23.21 3.31 -6.90
N TYR A 175 22.76 4.46 -6.41
CA TYR A 175 22.20 5.55 -7.22
C TYR A 175 22.99 6.86 -7.09
N GLY A 176 23.91 6.98 -6.13
CA GLY A 176 24.65 8.23 -5.90
C GLY A 176 23.80 9.36 -5.33
N CYS A 177 22.57 9.08 -4.89
CA CYS A 177 21.68 10.07 -4.28
C CYS A 177 20.71 9.43 -3.28
N MET A 178 20.27 10.23 -2.31
CA MET A 178 19.22 9.86 -1.37
C MET A 178 17.86 10.38 -1.88
N PRO A 179 16.85 9.51 -2.12
CA PRO A 179 15.53 9.95 -2.54
C PRO A 179 14.78 10.66 -1.39
N HIS A 180 14.17 11.80 -1.71
CA HIS A 180 13.37 12.58 -0.76
C HIS A 180 11.96 12.74 -1.31
N PHE A 181 10.95 12.38 -0.51
CA PHE A 181 9.56 12.49 -0.91
C PHE A 181 8.87 13.64 -0.19
N LYS A 182 7.90 14.25 -0.86
CA LYS A 182 6.99 15.24 -0.29
C LYS A 182 5.58 14.68 -0.32
N ALA A 183 4.75 15.08 0.63
CA ALA A 183 3.39 14.64 0.74
C ALA A 183 2.39 15.77 1.03
N GLY A 184 1.22 15.67 0.38
CA GLY A 184 0.06 16.51 0.65
C GLY A 184 -1.15 15.68 1.05
N LEU A 185 -1.80 16.04 2.16
CA LEU A 185 -2.95 15.31 2.69
C LEU A 185 -4.21 16.16 2.74
N ASN A 186 -5.33 15.52 2.42
CA ASN A 186 -6.66 16.08 2.66
C ASN A 186 -7.65 14.99 3.07
N SER A 187 -8.63 15.35 3.89
CA SER A 187 -9.78 14.51 4.22
C SER A 187 -11.08 15.12 3.69
N GLY A 188 -12.05 14.26 3.41
CA GLY A 188 -13.39 14.66 3.03
C GLY A 188 -14.16 13.55 2.32
N ILE A 189 -15.37 13.89 1.91
CA ILE A 189 -16.28 12.97 1.21
C ILE A 189 -15.78 12.75 -0.22
N VAL A 190 -15.85 11.52 -0.68
CA VAL A 190 -15.64 11.10 -2.06
C VAL A 190 -16.71 10.09 -2.46
N THR A 191 -17.05 10.07 -3.74
CA THR A 191 -17.85 9.01 -4.34
C THR A 191 -16.94 7.90 -4.82
N VAL A 192 -17.11 6.70 -4.28
CA VAL A 192 -16.40 5.49 -4.70
C VAL A 192 -17.27 4.72 -5.68
N THR A 193 -16.71 4.32 -6.82
CA THR A 193 -17.42 3.55 -7.84
C THR A 193 -16.46 2.69 -8.65
N GLU A 194 -16.96 1.58 -9.20
CA GLU A 194 -16.23 0.77 -10.17
C GLU A 194 -16.35 1.38 -11.57
N ILE A 195 -15.22 1.63 -12.23
CA ILE A 195 -15.17 2.13 -13.61
C ILE A 195 -14.52 1.13 -14.56
N GLY A 196 -14.85 1.26 -15.84
CA GLY A 196 -14.21 0.54 -16.93
C GLY A 196 -14.94 -0.76 -17.33
N LYS A 197 -14.98 -1.02 -18.64
CA LYS A 197 -15.64 -2.21 -19.22
C LYS A 197 -14.69 -3.41 -19.33
N TYR A 198 -13.47 -3.16 -19.80
CA TYR A 198 -12.46 -4.21 -20.08
C TYR A 198 -11.39 -4.31 -18.99
N LYS A 199 -11.09 -3.19 -18.33
CA LYS A 199 -10.23 -3.11 -17.15
C LYS A 199 -11.06 -2.43 -16.06
N LYS A 200 -11.48 -3.20 -15.07
CA LYS A 200 -12.26 -2.70 -13.94
C LYS A 200 -11.31 -2.13 -12.89
N GLU A 201 -11.58 -0.91 -12.46
CA GLU A 201 -10.82 -0.22 -11.43
C GLU A 201 -11.77 0.47 -10.45
N ILE A 202 -11.38 0.55 -9.19
CA ILE A 202 -12.08 1.37 -8.21
C ILE A 202 -11.66 2.82 -8.48
N ALA A 203 -12.62 3.73 -8.62
CA ALA A 203 -12.37 5.15 -8.80
C ALA A 203 -12.93 5.94 -7.61
N TYR A 204 -12.17 6.97 -7.23
CA TYR A 204 -12.58 7.96 -6.25
C TYR A 204 -12.84 9.28 -6.96
N HIS A 205 -14.08 9.75 -6.92
CA HIS A 205 -14.47 11.03 -7.49
C HIS A 205 -14.81 12.04 -6.38
N GLY A 206 -14.40 13.28 -6.56
CA GLY A 206 -14.69 14.37 -5.65
C GLY A 206 -13.54 15.36 -5.57
N ASP A 207 -13.80 16.50 -4.92
CA ASP A 207 -12.75 17.50 -4.76
C ASP A 207 -11.68 17.05 -3.78
N THR A 208 -12.02 16.20 -2.80
CA THR A 208 -11.10 15.76 -1.75
C THR A 208 -9.76 15.27 -2.28
N ILE A 209 -9.77 14.40 -3.30
CA ILE A 209 -8.55 13.86 -3.93
C ILE A 209 -7.78 14.95 -4.69
N ASN A 210 -8.48 15.82 -5.43
CA ASN A 210 -7.87 16.92 -6.18
C ASN A 210 -7.24 17.99 -5.27
N VAL A 211 -7.85 18.25 -4.11
CA VAL A 211 -7.30 19.14 -3.09
C VAL A 211 -6.01 18.55 -2.54
N ALA A 212 -5.97 17.25 -2.20
CA ALA A 212 -4.74 16.60 -1.71
C ALA A 212 -3.57 16.76 -2.70
N ALA A 213 -3.81 16.54 -4.00
CA ALA A 213 -2.80 16.75 -5.05
C ALA A 213 -2.28 18.20 -5.08
N ARG A 214 -3.17 19.18 -4.94
CA ARG A 214 -2.79 20.61 -4.91
C ARG A 214 -2.01 20.98 -3.66
N ILE A 215 -2.35 20.39 -2.53
CA ILE A 215 -1.60 20.57 -1.28
C ILE A 215 -0.18 20.03 -1.47
N GLN A 216 -0.01 18.84 -2.05
CA GLN A 216 1.30 18.27 -2.34
C GLN A 216 2.11 19.19 -3.25
N ALA A 217 1.50 19.75 -4.31
CA ALA A 217 2.19 20.64 -5.24
C ALA A 217 2.76 21.91 -4.57
N LYS A 218 2.20 22.32 -3.43
CA LYS A 218 2.69 23.47 -2.64
C LYS A 218 3.91 23.18 -1.79
N CYS A 219 4.27 21.91 -1.57
CA CYS A 219 5.42 21.51 -0.77
C CYS A 219 6.73 22.20 -1.21
N ASN A 220 6.99 22.26 -2.52
CA ASN A 220 8.19 22.91 -3.07
C ASN A 220 8.20 24.42 -2.81
N VAL A 221 7.06 25.09 -3.03
CA VAL A 221 6.93 26.54 -2.89
C VAL A 221 7.09 26.95 -1.42
N LEU A 222 6.54 26.15 -0.51
CA LEU A 222 6.53 26.43 0.92
C LEU A 222 7.74 25.85 1.66
N ASN A 223 8.63 25.15 0.96
CA ASN A 223 9.77 24.44 1.52
C ASN A 223 9.37 23.58 2.74
N ARG A 224 8.34 22.75 2.55
CA ARG A 224 7.84 21.81 3.57
C ARG A 224 7.61 20.47 2.91
N GLU A 225 8.07 19.42 3.56
CA GLU A 225 7.93 18.07 3.02
C GLU A 225 6.52 17.52 3.19
N LEU A 226 5.83 17.84 4.30
CA LEU A 226 4.51 17.32 4.62
C LEU A 226 3.52 18.45 4.87
N LEU A 227 2.51 18.56 4.02
CA LEU A 227 1.43 19.55 4.13
C LEU A 227 0.08 18.85 4.31
N VAL A 228 -0.77 19.43 5.16
CA VAL A 228 -2.06 18.85 5.58
C VAL A 228 -3.14 19.92 5.53
N SER A 229 -4.34 19.60 5.04
CA SER A 229 -5.47 20.53 5.09
C SER A 229 -5.93 20.82 6.51
N GLU A 230 -6.41 22.03 6.77
CA GLU A 230 -7.01 22.42 8.05
C GLU A 230 -8.16 21.47 8.43
N ASN A 231 -8.95 20.98 7.46
CA ASN A 231 -10.00 20.01 7.72
C ASN A 231 -9.46 18.74 8.40
N LEU A 232 -8.35 18.18 7.90
CA LEU A 232 -7.76 16.99 8.50
C LEU A 232 -7.08 17.31 9.84
N VAL A 233 -6.42 18.46 9.97
CA VAL A 233 -5.83 18.91 11.24
C VAL A 233 -6.90 18.97 12.35
N ASN A 234 -8.07 19.54 12.06
CA ASN A 234 -9.17 19.64 13.03
C ASN A 234 -9.73 18.28 13.50
N GLN A 235 -9.49 17.23 12.72
CA GLN A 235 -9.91 15.86 13.03
C GLN A 235 -8.81 15.07 13.77
N LEU A 236 -7.54 15.46 13.64
CA LEU A 236 -6.38 14.90 14.35
C LEU A 236 -6.24 15.54 15.73
N LYS A 237 -7.13 15.18 16.66
CA LYS A 237 -7.09 15.66 18.06
C LYS A 237 -6.06 14.88 18.90
N ASP A 238 -5.56 15.52 19.96
CA ASP A 238 -4.71 14.91 20.99
C ASP A 238 -3.51 14.14 20.42
N THR A 239 -2.76 14.80 19.52
CA THR A 239 -1.63 14.21 18.81
C THR A 239 -0.31 14.85 19.20
N PRO A 240 0.81 14.08 19.25
CA PRO A 240 2.16 14.63 19.40
C PRO A 240 2.68 15.34 18.13
N ILE A 241 1.84 15.53 17.12
CA ILE A 241 2.20 16.20 15.86
C ILE A 241 2.02 17.70 16.03
N ASN A 242 3.07 18.46 15.75
CA ASN A 242 3.01 19.91 15.70
C ASN A 242 2.56 20.37 14.31
N PHE A 243 1.55 21.25 14.27
CA PHE A 243 1.00 21.82 13.03
C PHE A 243 1.30 23.31 12.92
N GLU A 244 2.23 23.67 12.05
CA GLU A 244 2.53 25.07 11.70
C GLU A 244 1.50 25.56 10.68
N LYS A 245 0.74 26.61 11.01
CA LYS A 245 -0.23 27.21 10.08
C LYS A 245 0.50 27.89 8.91
N MET A 246 0.13 27.54 7.68
CA MET A 246 0.73 28.07 6.45
C MET A 246 -0.28 28.97 5.69
N GLU A 247 -0.06 29.17 4.39
CA GLU A 247 -0.98 29.89 3.52
C GLU A 247 -2.27 29.08 3.24
N SER A 248 -3.16 29.66 2.44
CA SER A 248 -4.33 28.97 1.94
C SER A 248 -4.20 28.70 0.45
N ILE A 249 -4.73 27.59 -0.02
CA ILE A 249 -4.79 27.24 -1.44
C ILE A 249 -6.15 27.57 -2.01
N GLU A 250 -6.17 28.15 -3.21
CA GLU A 250 -7.41 28.41 -3.93
C GLU A 250 -7.86 27.16 -4.70
N LEU A 251 -9.15 26.87 -4.62
CA LEU A 251 -9.75 25.79 -5.39
C LEU A 251 -10.12 26.30 -6.78
N LYS A 252 -9.51 25.76 -7.86
CA LYS A 252 -9.94 26.06 -9.24
C LYS A 252 -11.45 25.88 -9.37
N GLY A 253 -12.13 26.94 -9.81
CA GLY A 253 -13.58 26.95 -10.03
C GLY A 253 -14.44 27.15 -8.78
N LYS A 254 -13.84 27.48 -7.62
CA LYS A 254 -14.55 27.80 -6.37
C LYS A 254 -13.88 28.97 -5.65
N GLU A 255 -14.65 29.86 -5.03
CA GLU A 255 -14.10 30.95 -4.20
C GLU A 255 -13.55 30.47 -2.84
N GLN A 256 -13.73 29.18 -2.52
CA GLN A 256 -13.37 28.62 -1.24
C GLN A 256 -11.85 28.39 -1.16
N LYS A 257 -11.23 28.97 -0.12
CA LYS A 257 -9.83 28.77 0.21
C LYS A 257 -9.69 27.65 1.23
N VAL A 258 -8.73 26.76 1.02
CA VAL A 258 -8.39 25.70 1.99
C VAL A 258 -7.12 26.12 2.69
N LEU A 259 -7.19 26.40 3.99
CA LEU A 259 -5.99 26.60 4.80
C LEU A 259 -5.21 25.29 4.91
N ILE A 260 -3.88 25.39 4.86
CA ILE A 260 -2.99 24.25 5.02
C ILE A 260 -2.02 24.47 6.18
N HIS A 261 -1.52 23.37 6.73
CA HIS A 261 -0.56 23.33 7.82
C HIS A 261 0.62 22.44 7.43
N ALA A 262 1.82 22.80 7.87
CA ALA A 262 2.95 21.89 7.85
C ALA A 262 2.91 20.99 9.08
N ALA A 263 3.06 19.68 8.89
CA ALA A 263 2.97 18.71 9.96
C ALA A 263 4.37 18.19 10.33
N HIS A 264 4.77 18.38 11.58
CA HIS A 264 6.05 17.98 12.13
C HIS A 264 5.83 16.94 13.22
N LEU A 265 6.38 15.73 13.05
CA LEU A 265 6.43 14.77 14.14
C LEU A 265 7.49 15.24 15.12
N GLU A 266 7.09 15.56 16.36
CA GLU A 266 8.09 15.83 17.39
C GLU A 266 8.94 14.58 17.60
N PRO A 267 10.28 14.71 17.66
CA PRO A 267 11.10 13.59 18.06
C PRO A 267 10.64 13.18 19.46
N HIS A 268 10.17 11.94 19.61
CA HIS A 268 10.00 11.36 20.93
C HIS A 268 11.35 11.51 21.65
N LEU A 269 11.39 12.39 22.65
CA LEU A 269 12.40 12.37 23.69
C LEU A 269 12.24 11.02 24.39
N GLY A 270 12.89 9.99 23.84
CA GLY A 270 12.92 8.67 24.43
C GLY A 270 13.61 8.77 25.79
N ASN A 271 12.88 8.35 26.83
CA ASN A 271 13.47 7.89 28.08
C ASN A 271 14.14 6.53 27.87
#